data_AF-A0A2N0KWC9-F1
#
_entry.id   AF-A0A2N0KWC9-F1
#
_cell.length_a   1.000
_cell.length_b   1.000
_cell.length_c   1.000
_cell.angle_alpha   90.00
_cell.angle_beta   90.00
_cell.angle_gamma   90.00
#
_symmetry.space_group_name_H-M   'P 1'
#
loop_
_entity.id
_entity.type
_entity.pdbx_description
1 polymer ?
#
loop_
_entity_poly.entity_id
_entity_poly.type
_entity_poly.pdbx_seq_one_letter_code
_entity_poly.pdbx_strand_id
1 'polypeptide(L)'
;MVDEHRDPSESFDETTQEEQRGRKARFTEGIDTLVDEVNKVVRVAIVNSKTTAESIGDNIRDSVQGVRTNRDNVVMVRVDDESLGRVDELVEAGIVNSRSEAAALLITEGIKAKQGLFDRIAAKVEEIRQAKEELRRMVEDEPQA
;
A
#
# COMPACT_ATOMS: atom_id res chain seq x y z
N MET A 1 56.28 30.67 34.31
CA MET A 1 56.64 30.67 35.74
C MET A 1 55.45 31.25 36.49
N VAL A 2 54.76 30.63 37.42
CA VAL A 2 54.80 29.32 38.11
C VAL A 2 53.39 29.12 38.72
N ASP A 3 52.96 27.86 38.74
CA ASP A 3 52.02 27.13 39.60
C ASP A 3 50.64 27.60 40.08
N GLU A 4 49.79 26.58 40.01
CA GLU A 4 48.58 26.19 40.73
C GLU A 4 48.74 26.19 42.26
N HIS A 5 47.66 26.40 43.05
CA HIS A 5 47.25 25.51 44.15
C HIS A 5 46.07 26.04 44.99
N ARG A 6 45.07 25.16 45.14
CA ARG A 6 44.40 24.75 46.40
C ARG A 6 43.02 25.36 46.77
N ASP A 7 41.99 24.56 46.47
CA ASP A 7 40.75 24.36 47.24
C ASP A 7 41.07 23.80 48.65
N PRO A 8 40.25 23.96 49.74
CA PRO A 8 38.92 23.32 49.79
C PRO A 8 37.86 23.87 50.81
N SER A 9 36.58 23.50 50.58
CA SER A 9 35.52 23.02 51.53
C SER A 9 35.45 23.58 52.98
N GLU A 10 34.32 23.94 53.61
CA GLU A 10 33.01 23.31 53.89
C GLU A 10 32.11 24.45 54.50
N SER A 11 30.78 24.43 54.70
CA SER A 11 30.00 23.44 55.46
C SER A 11 28.53 23.96 55.74
N PHE A 12 27.50 23.10 55.56
CA PHE A 12 26.21 22.97 56.31
C PHE A 12 25.19 24.15 56.28
N ASP A 13 23.84 24.02 56.25
CA ASP A 13 22.84 22.95 56.47
C ASP A 13 21.45 23.50 55.99
N GLU A 14 20.72 22.84 55.08
CA GLU A 14 19.36 23.30 54.67
C GLU A 14 18.39 22.14 54.28
N THR A 15 18.68 20.92 54.73
CA THR A 15 18.09 19.69 54.17
C THR A 15 16.76 19.24 54.81
N THR A 16 15.86 20.15 55.20
CA THR A 16 14.55 19.71 55.79
C THR A 16 13.29 20.35 55.19
N GLN A 17 13.37 21.11 54.09
CA GLN A 17 12.16 21.72 53.49
C GLN A 17 11.89 21.40 52.01
N GLU A 18 12.81 20.78 51.26
CA GLU A 18 12.60 20.52 49.82
C GLU A 18 11.89 19.20 49.49
N GLU A 19 11.93 18.19 50.37
CA GLU A 19 11.42 16.85 50.02
C GLU A 19 9.88 16.76 49.90
N GLN A 20 9.12 17.70 50.46
CA GLN A 20 7.66 17.71 50.34
C GLN A 20 7.15 18.52 49.13
N ARG A 21 7.96 19.41 48.54
CA ARG A 21 7.57 20.18 47.34
C ARG A 21 7.80 19.40 46.04
N GLY A 22 8.80 18.53 45.98
CA GLY A 22 9.12 17.77 44.76
C GLY A 22 8.09 16.71 44.37
N ARG A 23 7.30 16.20 45.31
CA ARG A 23 6.35 15.10 45.04
C ARG A 23 5.00 15.58 44.47
N LYS A 24 4.59 16.83 44.74
CA LYS A 24 3.40 17.45 44.11
C LYS A 24 3.69 17.98 42.71
N ALA A 25 4.88 18.53 42.46
CA ALA A 25 5.25 19.09 41.17
C ALA A 25 5.29 18.04 40.05
N ARG A 26 5.78 16.82 40.33
CA ARG A 26 5.86 15.74 39.33
C ARG A 26 4.51 15.13 38.94
N PHE A 27 3.48 15.25 39.78
CA PHE A 27 2.16 14.66 39.47
C PHE A 27 1.29 15.60 38.63
N THR A 28 1.42 16.92 38.82
CA THR A 28 0.70 17.92 38.01
C THR A 28 1.28 18.04 36.59
N GLU A 29 2.60 17.93 36.46
CA GLU A 29 3.27 18.00 35.14
C GLU A 29 2.89 16.81 34.23
N GLY A 30 2.70 15.61 34.81
CA GLY A 30 2.23 14.44 34.07
C GLY A 30 0.79 14.53 33.56
N ILE A 31 -0.08 15.26 34.25
CA ILE A 31 -1.49 15.46 33.83
C ILE A 31 -1.57 16.48 32.69
N ASP A 32 -0.83 17.60 32.78
CA ASP A 32 -0.82 18.62 31.73
C ASP A 32 -0.25 18.06 30.41
N THR A 33 0.77 17.21 30.49
CA THR A 33 1.35 16.56 29.30
C THR A 33 0.34 15.64 28.59
N LEU A 34 -0.50 14.93 29.35
CA LEU A 34 -1.54 14.06 28.80
C LEU A 34 -2.70 14.86 28.18
N VAL A 35 -3.08 15.99 28.78
CA VAL A 35 -4.12 16.88 28.24
C VAL A 35 -3.68 17.51 26.93
N ASP A 36 -2.40 17.87 26.79
CA ASP A 36 -1.83 18.39 25.54
C ASP A 36 -1.80 17.33 24.43
N GLU A 37 -1.53 16.06 24.77
CA GLU A 37 -1.54 14.97 23.80
C GLU A 37 -2.97 14.65 23.29
N VAL A 38 -3.97 14.68 24.18
CA VAL A 38 -5.38 14.54 23.80
C VAL A 38 -5.85 15.72 22.94
N ASN A 39 -5.49 16.95 23.30
CA ASN A 39 -5.83 18.15 22.51
C ASN A 39 -5.18 18.13 21.11
N LYS A 40 -4.00 17.51 20.97
CA LYS A 40 -3.32 17.34 19.68
C LYS A 40 -4.05 16.35 18.77
N VAL A 41 -4.53 15.22 19.30
CA VAL A 41 -5.30 14.23 18.53
C VAL A 41 -6.66 14.78 18.09
N VAL A 42 -7.34 15.52 18.98
CA VAL A 42 -8.64 16.14 18.66
C VAL A 42 -8.50 17.21 17.56
N ARG A 43 -7.40 17.98 17.56
CA ARG A 43 -7.15 19.00 16.51
C ARG A 43 -6.84 18.36 15.14
N VAL A 44 -6.15 17.22 15.11
CA VAL A 44 -5.89 16.46 13.87
C VAL A 44 -7.17 15.80 13.34
N ALA A 45 -8.06 15.33 14.22
CA ALA A 45 -9.34 14.73 13.82
C ALA A 45 -10.35 15.76 13.28
N ILE A 46 -10.45 16.95 13.89
CA ILE A 46 -11.46 17.95 13.52
C ILE A 46 -11.02 18.78 12.29
N VAL A 47 -9.72 19.03 12.10
CA VAL A 47 -9.23 19.78 10.92
C VAL A 47 -9.33 18.97 9.63
N ASN A 48 -9.34 17.64 9.69
CA ASN A 48 -9.51 16.79 8.51
C ASN A 48 -10.98 16.43 8.19
N SER A 49 -11.94 16.80 9.04
CA SER A 49 -13.35 16.41 8.87
C SER A 49 -14.21 17.44 8.16
N LYS A 50 -13.70 18.66 7.88
CA LYS A 50 -14.46 19.71 7.17
C LYS A 50 -14.16 19.78 5.66
N THR A 51 -13.32 18.88 5.15
CA THR A 51 -13.02 18.76 3.71
C THR A 51 -13.49 17.44 3.10
N THR A 52 -14.06 16.53 3.89
CA THR A 52 -14.45 15.18 3.41
C THR A 52 -15.87 15.12 2.84
N ALA A 53 -16.68 16.17 2.96
CA ALA A 53 -18.04 16.17 2.38
C ALA A 53 -18.09 16.69 0.92
N GLU A 54 -17.07 17.41 0.45
CA GLU A 54 -17.07 18.01 -0.90
C GLU A 54 -16.11 17.30 -1.88
N SER A 55 -15.21 16.43 -1.39
CA SER A 55 -14.21 15.74 -2.25
C SER A 55 -14.52 14.28 -2.57
N ILE A 56 -15.57 13.69 -1.98
CA ILE A 56 -15.93 12.29 -2.28
C ILE A 56 -16.58 12.16 -3.68
N GLY A 57 -17.17 13.25 -4.21
CA GLY A 57 -17.78 13.27 -5.53
C GLY A 57 -16.81 13.20 -6.72
N ASP A 58 -15.61 13.76 -6.57
CA ASP A 58 -14.62 13.82 -7.66
C ASP A 58 -13.62 12.65 -7.65
N ASN A 59 -13.30 12.09 -6.49
CA ASN A 59 -12.30 11.01 -6.38
C ASN A 59 -12.80 9.64 -6.90
N ILE A 60 -14.11 9.41 -6.97
CA ILE A 60 -14.65 8.18 -7.59
C ILE A 60 -14.55 8.26 -9.11
N ARG A 61 -14.74 9.45 -9.69
CA ARG A 61 -14.66 9.65 -11.14
C ARG A 61 -13.23 9.49 -11.65
N ASP A 62 -12.25 10.01 -10.93
CA ASP A 62 -10.83 9.88 -11.30
C ASP A 62 -10.24 8.48 -11.08
N SER A 63 -10.78 7.71 -10.12
CA SER A 63 -10.38 6.31 -9.92
C SER A 63 -10.88 5.38 -11.04
N VAL A 64 -12.01 5.70 -11.67
CA VAL A 64 -12.53 5.00 -12.85
C VAL A 64 -11.80 5.44 -14.13
N GLN A 65 -11.40 6.72 -14.21
CA GLN A 65 -10.68 7.26 -15.36
C GLN A 65 -9.19 6.85 -15.38
N GLY A 66 -8.55 6.72 -14.21
CA GLY A 66 -7.12 6.43 -14.06
C GLY A 66 -6.70 5.00 -14.40
N VAL A 67 -7.62 4.04 -14.45
CA VAL A 67 -7.37 2.65 -14.91
C VAL A 67 -7.35 2.54 -16.45
N ARG A 68 -7.70 3.62 -17.17
CA ARG A 68 -7.63 3.68 -18.63
C ARG A 68 -6.20 3.85 -19.17
N THR A 69 -5.18 3.79 -18.32
CA THR A 69 -3.77 3.77 -18.72
C THR A 69 -3.45 2.48 -19.49
N ASN A 70 -3.44 2.61 -20.81
CA ASN A 70 -2.75 1.80 -21.81
C ASN A 70 -2.94 0.27 -21.74
N ARG A 71 -4.11 -0.19 -22.20
CA ARG A 71 -4.24 -1.54 -22.77
C ARG A 71 -3.63 -1.53 -24.18
N ASP A 72 -2.31 -1.53 -24.28
CA ASP A 72 -1.57 -1.37 -25.56
C ASP A 72 -1.66 -2.61 -26.48
N ASN A 73 -2.14 -3.73 -25.95
CA ASN A 73 -2.28 -4.97 -26.70
C ASN A 73 -3.69 -5.09 -27.30
N VAL A 74 -3.75 -5.21 -28.63
CA VAL A 74 -5.00 -5.45 -29.36
C VAL A 74 -5.05 -6.91 -29.80
N VAL A 75 -6.16 -7.59 -29.48
CA VAL A 75 -6.44 -8.94 -29.96
C VAL A 75 -7.74 -8.91 -30.76
N MET A 76 -7.69 -9.38 -32.01
CA MET A 76 -8.89 -9.59 -32.82
C MET A 76 -9.42 -11.00 -32.57
N VAL A 77 -10.69 -11.12 -32.16
CA VAL A 77 -11.31 -12.40 -31.81
C VAL A 77 -12.60 -12.57 -32.60
N ARG A 78 -12.87 -13.80 -33.07
CA ARG A 78 -14.18 -14.19 -33.60
C ARG A 78 -15.08 -14.59 -32.43
N VAL A 79 -16.28 -14.05 -32.39
CA VAL A 79 -17.30 -14.37 -31.39
C VAL A 79 -18.59 -14.76 -32.09
N ASP A 80 -19.39 -15.60 -31.43
CA ASP A 80 -20.76 -15.90 -31.87
C ASP A 80 -21.72 -14.73 -31.56
N ASP A 81 -22.91 -14.78 -32.17
CA ASP A 81 -23.93 -13.74 -32.06
C ASP A 81 -24.43 -13.55 -30.62
N GLU A 82 -24.51 -14.64 -29.84
CA GLU A 82 -24.93 -14.59 -28.43
C GLU A 82 -23.92 -13.79 -27.61
N SER A 83 -22.64 -14.13 -27.73
CA SER A 83 -21.53 -13.46 -27.04
C SER A 83 -21.44 -11.99 -27.42
N LEU A 84 -21.62 -11.68 -28.72
CA LEU A 84 -21.65 -10.29 -29.19
C LEU A 84 -22.84 -9.53 -28.57
N GLY A 85 -24.02 -10.14 -28.51
CA GLY A 85 -25.19 -9.55 -27.87
C GLY A 85 -24.96 -9.23 -26.39
N ARG A 86 -24.34 -10.13 -25.63
CA ARG A 86 -23.97 -9.88 -24.21
C ARG A 86 -22.98 -8.73 -24.06
N VAL A 87 -22.00 -8.64 -24.97
CA VAL A 87 -21.05 -7.53 -24.98
C VAL A 87 -21.77 -6.20 -25.25
N ASP A 88 -22.74 -6.20 -26.16
CA ASP A 88 -23.55 -5.02 -26.47
C ASP A 88 -24.45 -4.59 -25.31
N GLU A 89 -25.10 -5.53 -24.62
CA GLU A 89 -25.89 -5.26 -23.42
C GLU A 89 -25.08 -4.52 -22.35
N LEU A 90 -23.80 -4.85 -22.17
CA LEU A 90 -22.91 -4.17 -21.21
C LEU A 90 -22.61 -2.72 -21.62
N VAL A 91 -22.50 -2.45 -22.92
CA VAL A 91 -22.28 -1.10 -23.44
C VAL A 91 -23.57 -0.29 -23.35
N GLU A 92 -24.70 -0.87 -23.75
CA GLU A 92 -26.03 -0.22 -23.70
C GLU A 92 -26.45 0.09 -22.27
N ALA A 93 -26.13 -0.78 -21.31
CA ALA A 93 -26.36 -0.55 -19.88
C ALA A 93 -25.43 0.51 -19.27
N GLY A 94 -24.45 1.02 -20.03
CA GLY A 94 -23.48 2.01 -19.55
C GLY A 94 -22.48 1.48 -18.53
N ILE A 95 -22.33 0.15 -18.41
CA ILE A 95 -21.35 -0.48 -17.52
C ILE A 95 -19.94 -0.25 -18.04
N VAL A 96 -19.79 -0.21 -19.37
CA VAL A 96 -18.55 0.12 -20.08
C VAL A 96 -18.83 1.09 -21.23
N ASN A 97 -17.79 1.74 -21.72
CA ASN A 97 -17.91 2.74 -22.79
C ASN A 97 -17.72 2.16 -24.20
N SER A 98 -17.24 0.92 -24.31
CA SER A 98 -16.95 0.29 -25.61
C SER A 98 -16.95 -1.23 -25.53
N ARG A 99 -17.17 -1.88 -26.68
CA ARG A 99 -17.12 -3.35 -26.81
C ARG A 99 -15.75 -3.93 -26.41
N SER A 100 -14.66 -3.24 -26.76
CA SER A 100 -13.31 -3.67 -26.37
C SER A 100 -13.12 -3.58 -24.85
N GLU A 101 -13.71 -2.59 -24.19
CA GLU A 101 -13.71 -2.48 -22.72
C GLU A 101 -14.55 -3.59 -22.07
N ALA A 102 -15.74 -3.89 -22.60
CA ALA A 102 -16.53 -5.05 -22.15
C ALA A 102 -15.76 -6.36 -22.31
N ALA A 103 -15.16 -6.61 -23.47
CA ALA A 103 -14.35 -7.80 -23.71
C ALA A 103 -13.19 -7.88 -22.70
N ALA A 104 -12.50 -6.77 -22.45
CA ALA A 104 -11.38 -6.74 -21.53
C ALA A 104 -11.81 -6.96 -20.06
N LEU A 105 -12.98 -6.45 -19.66
CA LEU A 105 -13.60 -6.74 -18.37
C LEU A 105 -13.91 -8.24 -18.25
N LEU A 106 -14.62 -8.81 -19.22
CA LEU A 106 -15.02 -10.21 -19.22
C LEU A 106 -13.83 -11.17 -19.22
N ILE A 107 -12.77 -10.86 -19.99
CA ILE A 107 -11.51 -11.63 -19.98
C ILE A 107 -10.87 -11.59 -18.59
N THR A 108 -10.84 -10.40 -17.97
CA THR A 108 -10.25 -10.23 -16.64
C THR A 108 -11.02 -11.04 -15.59
N GLU A 109 -12.36 -10.94 -15.60
CA GLU A 109 -13.22 -11.71 -14.69
C GLU A 109 -13.16 -13.21 -14.97
N GLY A 110 -13.06 -13.62 -16.23
CA GLY A 110 -12.84 -15.01 -16.63
C GLY A 110 -11.53 -15.59 -16.11
N ILE A 111 -10.44 -14.80 -16.16
CA ILE A 111 -9.14 -15.19 -15.59
C ILE A 111 -9.26 -15.37 -14.07
N LYS A 112 -9.84 -14.39 -13.36
CA LYS A 112 -10.05 -14.47 -11.90
C LYS A 112 -10.90 -15.67 -11.51
N ALA A 113 -12.02 -15.90 -12.21
CA ALA A 113 -12.91 -17.03 -11.98
C ALA A 113 -12.22 -18.39 -12.21
N LYS A 114 -11.15 -18.42 -12.99
CA LYS A 114 -10.37 -19.62 -13.31
C LYS A 114 -8.94 -19.57 -12.76
N GLN A 115 -8.67 -18.76 -11.74
CA GLN A 115 -7.32 -18.53 -11.22
C GLN A 115 -6.58 -19.84 -10.91
N GLY A 116 -7.20 -20.76 -10.16
CA GLY A 116 -6.58 -22.05 -9.81
C GLY A 116 -6.31 -22.98 -11.01
N LEU A 117 -6.97 -22.78 -12.16
CA LEU A 117 -6.59 -23.46 -13.40
C LEU A 117 -5.31 -22.83 -13.97
N PHE A 118 -5.26 -21.51 -14.07
CA PHE A 118 -4.09 -20.79 -14.55
C PHE A 118 -2.86 -21.03 -13.68
N ASP A 119 -3.00 -21.10 -12.35
CA ASP A 119 -1.90 -21.41 -11.43
C ASP A 119 -1.30 -22.80 -11.72
N ARG A 120 -2.16 -23.80 -11.95
CA ARG A 120 -1.71 -25.16 -12.30
C ARG A 120 -1.04 -25.22 -13.68
N ILE A 121 -1.58 -24.49 -14.66
CA ILE A 121 -0.95 -24.35 -15.98
C ILE A 121 0.43 -23.70 -15.83
N ALA A 122 0.54 -22.61 -15.07
CA ALA A 122 1.79 -21.89 -14.85
C ALA A 122 2.85 -22.80 -14.20
N ALA A 123 2.49 -23.56 -13.17
CA ALA A 123 3.39 -24.54 -12.54
C ALA A 123 3.91 -25.57 -13.56
N LYS A 124 3.06 -26.11 -14.42
CA LYS A 124 3.48 -27.08 -15.45
C LYS A 124 4.29 -26.47 -16.58
N VAL A 125 4.00 -25.23 -16.99
CA VAL A 125 4.81 -24.52 -17.98
C VAL A 125 6.22 -24.28 -17.44
N GLU A 126 6.36 -23.98 -16.15
CA GLU A 126 7.67 -23.79 -15.52
C GLU A 126 8.48 -25.10 -15.46
N GLU A 127 7.87 -26.23 -15.11
CA GLU A 127 8.52 -27.55 -15.21
C GLU A 127 9.04 -27.83 -16.63
N ILE A 128 8.24 -27.52 -17.66
CA ILE A 128 8.64 -27.68 -19.07
C ILE A 128 9.82 -26.75 -19.42
N ARG A 129 9.81 -25.51 -18.92
CA ARG A 129 10.90 -24.55 -19.15
C ARG A 129 12.21 -25.07 -18.56
N GLN A 130 12.18 -25.56 -17.32
CA GLN A 130 13.35 -26.13 -16.64
C GLN A 130 13.89 -27.36 -17.38
N ALA A 131 13.00 -28.27 -17.79
CA ALA A 131 13.41 -29.44 -18.57
C ALA A 131 14.06 -29.05 -19.91
N LYS A 132 13.54 -28.02 -20.60
CA LYS A 132 14.17 -27.49 -21.83
C LYS A 132 15.55 -26.88 -21.58
N GLU A 133 15.77 -26.25 -20.43
CA GLU A 133 17.07 -25.68 -20.06
C GLU A 133 18.08 -26.76 -19.70
N GLU A 134 17.66 -27.80 -18.97
CA GLU A 134 18.49 -28.96 -18.68
C GLU A 134 18.97 -29.66 -19.96
N LEU A 135 18.06 -29.89 -20.92
CA LEU A 135 18.43 -30.46 -22.22
C LEU A 135 19.45 -29.60 -22.99
N ARG A 136 19.32 -28.27 -22.94
CA ARG A 136 20.29 -27.36 -23.58
C ARG A 136 21.67 -27.47 -22.93
N ARG A 137 21.73 -27.52 -21.59
CA ARG A 137 23.00 -27.69 -20.87
C ARG A 137 23.69 -29.01 -21.19
N MET A 138 22.94 -30.11 -21.27
CA MET A 138 23.52 -31.42 -21.64
C MET A 138 24.23 -31.40 -23.00
N VAL A 139 23.71 -30.64 -23.97
CA VAL A 139 24.34 -30.49 -25.30
C VAL A 139 25.55 -29.56 -25.25
N GLU A 140 25.52 -28.52 -24.40
CA GLU A 140 26.65 -27.58 -24.23
C GLU A 140 27.82 -28.21 -23.46
N ASP A 141 27.53 -29.11 -22.52
CA ASP A 141 28.52 -29.82 -21.70
C ASP A 141 29.11 -31.06 -22.39
N GLU A 142 28.61 -31.43 -23.58
CA GLU A 142 29.16 -32.52 -24.39
C GLU A 142 30.44 -32.02 -25.09
N PRO A 143 31.64 -32.53 -24.75
CA PRO A 143 32.86 -32.12 -25.42
C PRO A 143 32.76 -32.50 -26.89
N GLN A 144 32.97 -31.53 -27.80
CA GLN A 144 32.99 -31.80 -29.22
C GLN A 144 34.05 -32.86 -29.53
N ALA A 145 33.59 -34.06 -29.89
CA ALA A 145 34.42 -35.19 -30.31
C ALA A 145 34.92 -35.02 -31.73
#